data_AF-A0A6B3HC51-F1
#
_entry.id   AF-A0A6B3HC51-F1
#
_cell.length_a   1.000
_cell.length_b   1.000
_cell.length_c   1.000
_cell.angle_alpha   90.00
_cell.angle_beta   90.00
_cell.angle_gamma   90.00
#
_symmetry.space_group_name_H-M   'P 1'
#
loop_
_entity.id
_entity.type
_entity.pdbx_description
1 polymer ?
#
loop_
_entity_poly.entity_id
_entity_poly.type
_entity_poly.pdbx_seq_one_letter_code
_entity_poly.pdbx_strand_id
1 'polypeptide(L)' 'MDPVVIPILVAAIVVVFLVAATVRIVPQARRYNIERFGRYRRTLQPGLNFVLPVAD' A
#
# COMPACT_ATOMS: atom_id res chain seq x y z
N MET A 1 -6.62 2.95 32.11
CA MET A 1 -5.94 2.58 30.86
C MET A 1 -4.57 3.21 30.94
N ASP A 2 -3.49 2.45 30.89
CA ASP A 2 -2.16 3.06 30.90
C ASP A 2 -2.03 3.98 29.68
N PRO A 3 -1.47 5.20 29.82
CA PRO A 3 -1.37 6.15 28.72
C PRO A 3 -0.65 5.60 27.48
N VAL A 4 0.14 4.53 27.65
CA VAL A 4 0.90 3.84 26.60
C VAL A 4 0.03 2.91 25.73
N VAL A 5 -1.13 2.47 26.21
CA VAL A 5 -1.99 1.54 25.46
C VAL A 5 -2.56 2.20 24.19
N ILE A 6 -2.95 3.48 24.29
CA ILE A 6 -3.53 4.23 23.17
C ILE A 6 -2.56 4.33 21.98
N PRO A 7 -1.31 4.82 22.13
CA PRO A 7 -0.38 4.92 21.01
C PRO A 7 -0.02 3.55 20.41
N ILE A 8 0.03 2.48 21.22
CA ILE A 8 0.26 1.12 20.71
C ILE A 8 -0.90 0.69 19.79
N LEU A 9 -2.15 0.91 20.21
CA LEU A 9 -3.31 0.58 19.39
C LEU A 9 -3.31 1.36 18.07
N VAL A 10 -2.98 2.66 18.11
CA VAL A 10 -2.87 3.47 16.89
C VAL A 10 -1.78 2.94 15.97
N ALA A 11 -0.58 2.65 16.51
CA ALA A 11 0.52 2.11 15.72
C ALA A 11 0.16 0.76 15.08
N ALA A 12 -0.49 -0.14 15.83
CA ALA A 12 -0.95 -1.42 15.31
C ALA A 12 -1.93 -1.25 14.13
N ILE A 13 -2.90 -0.35 14.27
CA ILE A 13 -3.86 -0.05 13.19
C ILE A 13 -3.13 0.48 11.95
N VAL A 14 -2.19 1.41 12.13
CA VAL A 14 -1.39 1.97 11.01
C VAL A 14 -0.61 0.87 10.30
N VAL A 15 0.06 -0.02 11.05
CA VAL A 15 0.83 -1.12 10.45
C VAL A 15 -0.08 -2.05 9.65
N VAL A 16 -1.25 -2.41 10.18
CA VAL A 16 -2.23 -3.25 9.48
C VAL A 16 -2.68 -2.58 8.17
N PHE A 17 -2.99 -1.28 8.22
CA PHE A 17 -3.38 -0.51 7.04
C PHE A 17 -2.27 -0.47 5.98
N LEU A 18 -1.03 -0.23 6.38
CA LEU A 18 0.11 -0.19 5.47
C LEU A 18 0.31 -1.56 4.79
N VAL A 19 0.27 -2.65 5.56
CA VAL A 19 0.42 -4.00 4.98
C VAL A 19 -0.72 -4.30 4.00
N ALA A 20 -1.96 -4.01 4.36
CA ALA A 20 -3.10 -4.22 3.47
C ALA A 20 -3.00 -3.41 2.17
N ALA A 21 -2.49 -2.18 2.25
CA ALA A 21 -2.33 -1.30 1.10
C ALA A 21 -1.22 -1.74 0.12
N THR A 22 -0.36 -2.68 0.50
CA THR A 22 0.68 -3.21 -0.41
C THR A 22 0.11 -4.02 -1.57
N VAL A 23 -1.07 -4.62 -1.39
CA VAL A 23 -1.64 -5.54 -2.36
C VAL A 23 -2.49 -4.78 -3.37
N ARG A 24 -2.11 -4.84 -4.65
CA ARG A 24 -2.86 -4.28 -5.76
C ARG A 24 -3.24 -5.37 -6.76
N ILE A 25 -4.53 -5.53 -6.98
CA ILE A 25 -5.06 -6.44 -8.00
C ILE A 25 -5.35 -5.63 -9.25
N VAL A 26 -4.69 -5.99 -10.34
CA VAL A 26 -4.92 -5.39 -11.66
C VAL A 26 -5.85 -6.31 -12.46
N PRO A 27 -6.99 -5.81 -12.97
CA PRO A 27 -7.88 -6.61 -13.81
C PRO A 27 -7.19 -7.12 -15.08
N GLN A 28 -7.65 -8.27 -15.56
CA GLN A 28 -7.25 -8.78 -16.87
C GLN A 28 -7.63 -7.78 -17.98
N ALA A 29 -6.80 -7.72 -19.04
CA ALA A 29 -6.88 -6.73 -20.12
C ALA A 29 -6.64 -5.26 -19.71
N ARG A 30 -6.14 -4.98 -18.49
CA ARG A 30 -5.72 -3.64 -18.05
C ARG A 30 -4.28 -3.64 -17.55
N ARG A 31 -3.68 -2.45 -17.52
CA ARG A 31 -2.34 -2.20 -16.98
C ARG A 31 -2.39 -0.90 -16.19
N TYR A 32 -1.78 -0.89 -15.00
CA TYR A 32 -1.72 0.31 -14.17
C TYR A 32 -0.30 0.85 -14.15
N ASN A 33 -0.12 2.12 -14.43
CA ASN A 33 1.16 2.78 -14.26
C ASN A 33 1.28 3.25 -12.82
N ILE A 34 2.45 3.02 -12.23
CA ILE A 34 2.76 3.48 -10.88
C ILE A 34 3.80 4.58 -10.96
N GLU A 35 3.59 5.61 -10.15
CA GLU A 35 4.41 6.81 -10.13
C GLU A 35 4.88 7.11 -8.72
N ARG A 36 6.13 7.53 -8.58
CA ARG A 36 6.73 7.93 -7.32
C ARG A 36 7.11 9.39 -7.39
N PHE A 37 6.43 10.23 -6.61
CA PHE A 37 6.61 11.68 -6.62
C PHE A 37 6.48 12.28 -8.04
N GLY A 38 5.48 11.83 -8.81
CA GLY A 38 5.22 12.29 -10.17
C GLY A 38 6.21 11.77 -11.23
N ARG A 39 7.06 10.79 -10.90
CA ARG A 39 7.92 10.10 -11.85
C ARG A 39 7.46 8.67 -12.05
N TYR A 40 7.29 8.27 -13.31
CA TYR A 40 7.02 6.87 -13.65
C TYR A 40 8.06 5.93 -13.03
N ARG A 41 7.57 4.86 -12.41
CA ARG A 41 8.41 3.82 -11.81
C ARG A 41 8.33 2.52 -12.60
N ARG A 42 7.12 2.01 -12.81
CA ARG A 42 6.86 0.78 -13.58
C ARG A 42 5.37 0.66 -13.94
N THR A 43 5.06 -0.26 -14.83
CA THR A 43 3.68 -0.68 -15.15
C THR A 43 3.38 -2.03 -14.49
N LEU A 44 2.27 -2.10 -13.78
CA LEU A 44 1.72 -3.34 -13.21
C LEU A 44 1.07 -4.19 -14.30
N GLN A 45 1.37 -5.47 -14.27
CA GLN A 45 0.75 -6.49 -15.12
C GLN A 45 -0.61 -6.89 -14.53
N PRO A 46 -1.53 -7.43 -15.35
CA PRO A 46 -2.72 -8.11 -14.84
C PRO A 46 -2.40 -9.13 -13.75
N GLY A 47 -3.23 -9.21 -12.71
CA GLY A 47 -3.07 -10.11 -11.58
C GLY A 47 -2.64 -9.43 -10.28
N LEU A 48 -2.07 -10.23 -9.37
CA LEU A 48 -1.65 -9.80 -8.04
C LEU A 48 -0.30 -9.09 -8.11
N ASN A 49 -0.24 -7.86 -7.60
CA ASN A 49 0.98 -7.07 -7.54
C ASN A 49 1.20 -6.55 -6.11
N PHE A 50 2.46 -6.44 -5.73
CA PHE A 50 2.88 -5.81 -4.47
C PHE A 50 3.51 -4.44 -4.76
N VAL A 51 3.00 -3.41 -4.12
CA VAL A 51 3.45 -2.01 -4.23
C VAL A 51 3.79 -1.46 -2.85
N LEU A 52 4.67 -0.47 -2.76
CA LEU A 52 4.94 0.19 -1.50
C LEU A 52 3.87 1.27 -1.27
N PRO A 53 3.03 1.18 -0.24
CA PRO A 53 2.03 2.21 0.02
C PRO A 53 2.68 3.56 0.31
N VAL A 54 1.93 4.65 0.11
CA VAL A 54 2.28 6.06 0.43
C VAL A 54 3.17 6.77 -0.58
N ALA A 55 4.14 6.08 -1.18
CA ALA A 55 5.12 6.72 -2.08
C ALA A 55 5.11 6.16 -3.52
N ASP A 56 4.19 5.23 -3.80
CA ASP A 56 3.86 4.72 -5.14
C ASP A 56 2.38 5.04 -5.45
#